data_AF-A2SNL9-F1
#
_entry.id   AF-A2SNL9-F1
#
_cell.length_a   1.000
_cell.length_b   1.000
_cell.length_c   1.000
_cell.angle_alpha   90.00
_cell.angle_beta   90.00
_cell.angle_gamma   90.00
#
_symmetry.space_group_name_H-M   'P 1'
#
loop_
_entity.id
_entity.type
_entity.pdbx_description
1 polymer ?
#
loop_
_entity_poly.entity_id
_entity_poly.type
_entity_poly.pdbx_seq_one_letter_code
_entity_poly.pdbx_strand_id
1 'polypeptide(L)'
;MPHTKHIAARLAAALMVLGAAGQAAAEEPLAVFTRAIGEGQSRGELTGVMSDKWKSVTRSDQPIVLSAKVISRFKQAGCARLDVTMSQDGVPLRSGGTAPFKSNWQLNVCTDGTAPEEGRDPTAFSRAIEAMGGRK
;
A
#
# COMPACT_ATOMS: atom_id res chain seq x y z
N MET A 1 8.67 -69.20 10.78
CA MET A 1 9.91 -68.47 11.13
C MET A 1 10.98 -68.83 10.11
N PRO A 2 11.89 -67.92 9.73
CA PRO A 2 11.79 -66.45 9.76
C PRO A 2 11.07 -66.02 8.44
N HIS A 3 11.33 -64.93 7.69
CA HIS A 3 12.06 -63.67 7.92
C HIS A 3 11.30 -62.53 7.21
N THR A 4 10.97 -61.45 7.93
CA THR A 4 10.36 -60.22 7.38
C THR A 4 11.32 -59.48 6.45
N LYS A 5 10.83 -58.96 5.31
CA LYS A 5 11.49 -57.88 4.56
C LYS A 5 10.51 -56.76 4.27
N HIS A 6 10.69 -55.65 4.97
CA HIS A 6 9.91 -54.43 4.77
C HIS A 6 10.28 -53.79 3.43
N ILE A 7 9.32 -53.67 2.51
CA ILE A 7 9.39 -52.69 1.43
C ILE A 7 8.42 -51.57 1.82
N ALA A 8 8.94 -50.60 2.57
CA ALA A 8 8.18 -49.41 2.96
C ALA A 8 7.93 -48.54 1.72
N ALA A 9 6.73 -48.67 1.15
CA ALA A 9 6.28 -47.85 0.03
C ALA A 9 6.12 -46.38 0.48
N ARG A 10 7.17 -45.58 0.29
CA ARG A 10 7.17 -44.14 0.55
C ARG A 10 6.34 -43.40 -0.51
N LEU A 11 5.05 -43.22 -0.25
CA LEU A 11 4.20 -42.28 -0.99
C LEU A 11 4.28 -40.90 -0.34
N ALA A 12 5.34 -40.15 -0.67
CA ALA A 12 5.44 -38.74 -0.34
C ALA A 12 4.58 -37.93 -1.33
N ALA A 13 3.37 -37.55 -0.93
CA ALA A 13 2.53 -36.64 -1.71
C ALA A 13 3.11 -35.22 -1.67
N ALA A 14 3.88 -34.86 -2.70
CA ALA A 14 4.40 -33.50 -2.86
C ALA A 14 3.27 -32.56 -3.33
N LEU A 15 2.60 -31.92 -2.37
CA LEU A 15 1.60 -30.91 -2.65
C LEU A 15 2.29 -29.62 -3.14
N MET A 16 2.45 -29.48 -4.46
CA MET A 16 2.97 -28.26 -5.05
C MET A 16 1.95 -27.13 -4.89
N VAL A 17 2.12 -26.31 -3.86
CA VAL A 17 1.48 -25.00 -3.79
C VAL A 17 2.09 -24.14 -4.89
N LEU A 18 1.36 -23.95 -5.99
CA LEU A 18 1.68 -22.89 -6.94
C LEU A 18 1.48 -21.56 -6.21
N GLY A 19 2.57 -21.00 -5.70
CA GLY A 19 2.60 -19.60 -5.30
C GLY A 19 2.25 -18.76 -6.52
N ALA A 20 1.11 -18.08 -6.48
CA ALA A 20 0.77 -17.07 -7.46
C ALA A 20 1.79 -15.94 -7.31
N ALA A 21 2.86 -15.99 -8.10
CA ALA A 21 3.70 -14.83 -8.36
C ALA A 21 2.80 -13.82 -9.07
N GLY A 22 2.15 -12.97 -8.28
CA GLY A 22 1.35 -11.87 -8.78
C GLY A 22 2.23 -11.05 -9.69
N GLN A 23 1.92 -11.09 -10.99
CA GLN A 23 2.55 -10.21 -11.97
C GLN A 23 2.35 -8.80 -11.44
N ALA A 24 3.44 -8.06 -11.25
CA ALA A 24 3.39 -6.67 -10.85
C ALA A 24 2.68 -5.91 -11.98
N ALA A 25 1.36 -5.82 -11.87
CA ALA A 25 0.55 -5.06 -12.79
C ALA A 25 1.03 -3.62 -12.76
N ALA A 26 0.80 -2.89 -13.85
CA ALA A 26 1.03 -1.46 -13.88
C ALA A 26 0.05 -0.76 -12.93
N GLU A 27 0.39 -0.67 -11.64
CA GLU A 27 -0.50 -0.11 -10.64
C GLU A 27 -0.35 1.41 -10.61
N GLU A 28 -1.34 2.09 -11.18
CA GLU A 28 -1.59 3.50 -10.87
C GLU A 28 -1.88 3.65 -9.35
N PRO A 29 -1.44 4.74 -8.69
CA PRO A 29 -1.61 4.91 -7.25
C PRO A 29 -3.06 4.74 -6.76
N LEU A 30 -4.04 5.13 -7.58
CA LEU A 30 -5.46 4.98 -7.26
C LEU A 30 -5.89 3.52 -7.13
N ALA A 31 -5.29 2.59 -7.88
CA ALA A 31 -5.57 1.15 -7.74
C ALA A 31 -5.11 0.63 -6.37
N VAL A 32 -3.90 1.05 -5.95
CA VAL A 32 -3.35 0.77 -4.62
C VAL A 32 -4.27 1.34 -3.54
N PHE A 33 -4.68 2.61 -3.66
CA PHE A 33 -5.56 3.27 -2.68
C PHE A 33 -6.95 2.62 -2.59
N THR A 34 -7.58 2.32 -3.72
CA THR A 34 -8.89 1.65 -3.77
C THR A 34 -8.84 0.26 -3.12
N ARG A 35 -7.77 -0.51 -3.35
CA ARG A 35 -7.54 -1.79 -2.65
C ARG A 35 -7.40 -1.59 -1.14
N ALA A 36 -6.60 -0.61 -0.69
CA ALA A 36 -6.46 -0.30 0.73
C ALA A 36 -7.78 0.15 1.38
N ILE A 37 -8.61 0.92 0.68
CA ILE A 37 -9.94 1.31 1.18
C ILE A 37 -10.82 0.08 1.41
N GLY A 38 -10.83 -0.89 0.48
CA GLY A 38 -11.55 -2.15 0.65
C GLY A 38 -10.99 -3.04 1.76
N GLU A 39 -9.70 -3.37 1.67
CA GLU A 39 -9.03 -4.43 2.46
C GLU A 39 -8.41 -3.92 3.78
N GLY A 40 -8.37 -2.60 4.00
CA GLY A 40 -7.73 -1.94 5.15
C GLY A 40 -6.25 -1.64 4.94
N GLN A 41 -5.57 -2.35 4.02
CA GLN A 41 -4.21 -2.05 3.58
C GLN A 41 -3.96 -2.62 2.17
N SER A 42 -2.95 -2.10 1.48
CA SER A 42 -2.49 -2.62 0.19
C SER A 42 -1.01 -2.31 -0.05
N ARG A 43 -0.44 -3.00 -1.03
CA ARG A 43 0.89 -2.74 -1.59
C ARG A 43 0.85 -3.04 -3.09
N GLY A 44 1.58 -2.26 -3.87
CA GLY A 44 1.76 -2.41 -5.31
C GLY A 44 3.10 -1.82 -5.77
N GLU A 45 3.52 -2.17 -6.98
CA GLU A 45 4.67 -1.54 -7.65
C GLU A 45 4.17 -0.48 -8.64
N LEU A 46 4.69 0.75 -8.53
CA LEU A 46 4.36 1.82 -9.45
C LEU A 46 5.16 1.69 -10.74
N THR A 47 4.46 1.73 -11.87
CA THR A 47 5.06 1.78 -13.21
C THR A 47 4.51 2.98 -13.98
N GLY A 48 4.85 3.12 -15.27
CA GLY A 48 4.36 4.21 -16.11
C GLY A 48 4.83 5.60 -15.68
N VAL A 49 4.09 6.64 -16.10
CA VAL A 49 4.54 8.04 -16.06
C VAL A 49 4.89 8.55 -14.66
N MET A 50 4.21 8.08 -13.61
CA MET A 50 4.58 8.45 -12.23
C MET A 50 5.89 7.77 -11.80
N SER A 51 6.07 6.50 -12.15
CA SER A 51 7.30 5.75 -11.91
C SER A 51 8.48 6.42 -12.62
N ASP A 52 8.35 6.73 -13.90
CA ASP A 52 9.42 7.36 -14.70
C ASP A 52 9.85 8.71 -14.13
N LYS A 53 8.87 9.57 -13.77
CA LYS A 53 9.14 10.85 -13.09
C LYS A 53 9.86 10.64 -11.77
N TRP A 54 9.42 9.69 -10.95
CA TRP A 54 10.05 9.40 -9.67
C TRP A 54 11.49 8.88 -9.83
N LYS A 55 11.72 7.93 -10.75
CA LYS A 55 13.07 7.43 -11.11
C LYS A 55 13.99 8.54 -11.58
N SER A 56 13.49 9.53 -12.33
CA SER A 56 14.29 10.71 -12.72
C SER A 56 14.68 11.62 -11.53
N VAL A 57 13.83 11.72 -10.50
CA VAL A 57 14.09 12.53 -9.30
C VAL A 57 15.08 11.82 -8.38
N THR A 58 14.88 10.52 -8.12
CA THR A 58 15.75 9.74 -7.24
C THR A 58 17.05 9.32 -7.91
N ARG A 59 17.09 9.27 -9.25
CA ARG A 59 18.18 8.69 -10.06
C ARG A 59 18.45 7.21 -9.74
N SER A 60 17.40 6.48 -9.36
CA SER A 60 17.42 5.02 -9.21
C SER A 60 16.50 4.38 -10.24
N ASP A 61 16.95 3.29 -10.85
CA ASP A 61 16.19 2.44 -11.77
C ASP A 61 15.32 1.38 -11.07
N GLN A 62 15.54 1.18 -9.75
CA GLN A 62 14.93 0.12 -8.97
C GLN A 62 13.38 0.24 -8.88
N PRO A 63 12.67 -0.87 -8.60
CA PRO A 63 11.23 -0.87 -8.34
C PRO A 63 10.79 0.18 -7.32
N ILE A 64 9.68 0.86 -7.61
CA ILE A 64 9.06 1.83 -6.70
C ILE A 64 7.85 1.16 -6.06
N VAL A 65 7.95 0.89 -4.77
CA VAL A 65 6.87 0.29 -4.00
C VAL A 65 6.01 1.39 -3.42
N LEU A 66 4.70 1.33 -3.65
CA LEU A 66 3.69 2.08 -2.91
C LEU A 66 2.91 1.14 -1.99
N SER A 67 2.75 1.52 -0.73
CA SER A 67 1.88 0.83 0.22
C SER A 67 0.99 1.83 0.93
N ALA A 68 -0.29 1.47 1.11
CA ALA A 68 -1.28 2.30 1.78
C ALA A 68 -1.97 1.51 2.89
N LYS A 69 -2.29 2.17 4.00
CA LYS A 69 -3.00 1.59 5.14
C LYS A 69 -4.09 2.54 5.63
N VAL A 70 -5.29 2.05 5.89
CA VAL A 70 -6.37 2.85 6.46
C VAL A 70 -6.03 3.22 7.91
N ILE A 71 -5.97 4.53 8.19
CA ILE A 71 -5.90 5.10 9.54
C ILE A 71 -7.31 5.28 10.10
N SER A 72 -8.21 5.83 9.29
CA SER A 72 -9.61 6.06 9.65
C SER A 72 -10.50 6.04 8.39
N ARG A 73 -11.81 5.85 8.59
CA ARG A 73 -12.82 5.87 7.54
C ARG A 73 -13.71 7.10 7.70
N PHE A 74 -14.11 7.71 6.59
CA PHE A 74 -15.06 8.82 6.58
C PHE A 74 -16.51 8.29 6.67
N LYS A 75 -17.49 9.18 6.85
CA LYS A 75 -18.91 8.79 6.80
C LYS A 75 -19.34 8.56 5.36
N GLN A 76 -18.77 9.31 4.42
CA GLN A 76 -18.91 9.07 2.99
C GLN A 76 -18.38 7.68 2.62
N ALA A 77 -19.23 6.86 2.00
CA ALA A 77 -18.86 5.51 1.57
C ALA A 77 -17.73 5.55 0.53
N GLY A 78 -16.81 4.59 0.60
CA GLY A 78 -15.65 4.54 -0.29
C GLY A 78 -14.54 5.55 0.02
N CYS A 79 -14.61 6.28 1.14
CA CYS A 79 -13.63 7.30 1.52
C CYS A 79 -12.86 6.95 2.81
N ALA A 80 -11.54 7.12 2.81
CA ALA A 80 -10.68 6.84 3.95
C ALA A 80 -9.53 7.86 4.09
N ARG A 81 -8.98 7.96 5.31
CA ARG A 81 -7.67 8.54 5.55
C ARG A 81 -6.64 7.41 5.47
N LEU A 82 -5.72 7.51 4.53
CA LEU A 82 -4.65 6.55 4.30
C LEU A 82 -3.34 7.07 4.87
N ASP A 83 -2.59 6.19 5.54
CA ASP A 83 -1.15 6.29 5.71
C ASP A 83 -0.50 5.72 4.45
N VAL A 84 0.23 6.55 3.71
CA VAL A 84 0.87 6.16 2.45
C VAL A 84 2.37 6.17 2.63
N THR A 85 3.01 5.08 2.23
CA THR A 85 4.47 4.93 2.19
C THR A 85 4.88 4.64 0.76
N MET A 86 5.83 5.39 0.23
CA MET A 86 6.51 5.10 -1.02
C MET A 86 7.99 4.86 -0.76
N SER A 87 8.55 3.77 -1.30
CA SER A 87 9.94 3.41 -1.10
C SER A 87 10.60 2.93 -2.39
N GLN A 88 11.88 3.25 -2.55
CA GLN A 88 12.70 2.82 -3.66
C GLN A 88 14.14 2.59 -3.19
N ASP A 89 14.73 1.46 -3.57
CA ASP A 89 16.12 1.14 -3.25
C ASP A 89 17.10 1.80 -4.24
N GLY A 90 18.40 1.65 -4.01
CA GLY A 90 19.43 2.07 -4.97
C GLY A 90 19.60 3.58 -5.18
N VAL A 91 19.01 4.43 -4.33
CA VAL A 91 19.06 5.89 -4.51
C VAL A 91 20.46 6.44 -4.22
N PRO A 92 21.13 7.12 -5.18
CA PRO A 92 22.51 7.58 -5.00
C PRO A 92 22.66 8.69 -3.95
N LEU A 93 23.61 8.50 -3.02
CA LEU A 93 23.93 9.47 -1.98
C LEU A 93 25.00 10.48 -2.46
N ARG A 94 24.97 11.71 -1.93
CA ARG A 94 25.98 12.74 -2.22
C ARG A 94 27.40 12.36 -1.74
N SER A 95 27.50 11.49 -0.74
CA SER A 95 28.75 10.93 -0.21
C SER A 95 29.34 9.81 -1.09
N GLY A 96 28.69 9.44 -2.19
CA GLY A 96 28.91 8.18 -2.87
C GLY A 96 28.14 7.01 -2.23
N GLY A 97 28.01 5.92 -2.98
CA GLY A 97 27.17 4.78 -2.62
C GLY A 97 25.67 5.03 -2.86
N THR A 98 24.85 4.05 -2.48
CA THR A 98 23.39 4.06 -2.62
C THR A 98 22.71 3.67 -1.32
N ALA A 99 21.46 4.10 -1.13
CA ALA A 99 20.65 3.79 0.04
C ALA A 99 19.17 3.61 -0.33
N PRO A 100 18.36 2.95 0.53
CA PRO A 100 16.90 3.00 0.42
C PRO A 100 16.39 4.42 0.66
N PHE A 101 15.54 4.92 -0.24
CA PHE A 101 14.73 6.11 -0.01
C PHE A 101 13.32 5.69 0.40
N LYS A 102 12.77 6.37 1.42
CA LYS A 102 11.40 6.17 1.89
C LYS A 102 10.76 7.52 2.18
N SER A 103 9.58 7.76 1.61
CA SER A 103 8.71 8.88 1.94
C SER A 103 7.39 8.35 2.52
N ASN A 104 6.85 9.07 3.50
CA ASN A 104 5.58 8.75 4.14
C ASN A 104 4.74 10.02 4.28
N TRP A 105 3.46 9.92 3.95
CA TRP A 105 2.49 11.01 4.06
C TRP A 105 1.09 10.46 4.31
N GLN A 106 0.19 11.32 4.79
CA GLN A 106 -1.22 10.97 5.00
C GLN A 106 -2.11 11.67 3.98
N LEU A 107 -3.13 10.97 3.53
CA LEU A 107 -4.00 11.37 2.43
C LEU A 107 -5.47 11.04 2.77
N ASN A 108 -6.36 12.02 2.67
CA ASN A 108 -7.81 11.79 2.69
C ASN A 108 -8.26 11.57 1.24
N VAL A 109 -8.74 10.37 0.89
CA VAL A 109 -9.09 10.02 -0.50
C VAL A 109 -10.24 9.03 -0.58
N CYS A 110 -11.01 9.14 -1.66
CA CYS A 110 -12.11 8.25 -2.02
C CYS A 110 -11.70 7.30 -3.17
N THR A 111 -12.46 6.23 -3.42
CA THR A 111 -12.15 5.24 -4.48
C THR A 111 -12.18 5.82 -5.92
N ASP A 112 -12.75 7.01 -6.10
CA ASP A 112 -12.73 7.79 -7.35
C ASP A 112 -11.53 8.75 -7.45
N GLY A 113 -10.66 8.79 -6.44
CA GLY A 113 -9.51 9.69 -6.35
C GLY A 113 -9.81 11.09 -5.82
N THR A 114 -11.07 11.40 -5.49
CA THR A 114 -11.45 12.71 -4.95
C THR A 114 -11.21 12.83 -3.44
N ALA A 115 -11.20 14.06 -2.93
CA ALA A 115 -11.20 14.32 -1.49
C ALA A 115 -12.61 14.07 -0.91
N PRO A 116 -12.74 13.60 0.35
CA PRO A 116 -14.04 13.45 1.02
C PRO A 116 -14.74 14.79 1.25
N GLU A 117 -16.07 14.78 1.27
CA GLU A 117 -16.89 15.98 1.53
C GLU A 117 -16.65 16.58 2.91
N GLU A 118 -16.41 15.77 3.95
CA GLU A 118 -16.12 16.28 5.30
C GLU A 118 -14.79 17.07 5.36
N GLY A 119 -13.90 16.89 4.37
CA GLY A 119 -12.68 17.68 4.20
C GLY A 119 -12.85 18.94 3.36
N ARG A 120 -14.03 19.16 2.75
CA ARG A 120 -14.34 20.35 1.93
C ARG A 120 -15.23 21.38 2.63
N ASP A 121 -15.86 21.04 3.76
CA ASP A 121 -16.75 21.94 4.48
C ASP A 121 -15.97 23.00 5.29
N PRO A 122 -15.99 24.29 4.91
CA PRO A 122 -15.25 25.34 5.60
C PRO A 122 -15.80 25.65 7.00
N THR A 123 -17.02 25.21 7.32
CA THR A 123 -17.69 25.42 8.61
C THR A 123 -17.52 24.25 9.58
N ALA A 124 -16.92 23.13 9.13
CA ALA A 124 -16.73 21.94 9.97
C ALA A 124 -15.90 22.23 11.23
N PHE A 125 -14.89 23.11 11.14
CA PHE A 125 -14.09 23.54 12.30
C PHE A 125 -14.95 24.31 13.32
N SER A 126 -15.73 25.30 12.87
CA SER A 126 -16.58 26.12 13.75
C SER A 126 -17.58 25.26 14.53
N ARG A 127 -18.27 24.34 13.84
CA ARG A 127 -19.24 23.44 14.50
C ARG A 127 -18.58 22.46 15.49
N ALA A 128 -17.33 22.04 15.23
CA ALA A 128 -16.59 21.19 16.17
C ALA A 128 -16.23 21.96 17.45
N ILE A 129 -15.86 23.24 17.34
CA ILE A 129 -15.62 24.12 18.50
C ILE A 129 -16.92 24.33 19.29
N GLU A 130 -18.04 24.62 18.62
CA GLU A 130 -19.35 24.78 19.26
C GLU A 130 -19.78 23.52 20.03
N ALA A 131 -19.62 22.34 19.43
CA ALA A 131 -19.94 21.07 20.07
C ALA A 131 -19.07 20.77 21.31
N MET A 132 -17.82 21.24 21.35
CA MET A 132 -16.95 21.13 22.52
C MET A 132 -17.26 22.17 23.61
N GLY A 133 -17.67 23.39 23.21
CA GLY A 133 -18.04 24.47 24.13
C GLY A 133 -19.45 24.35 24.75
N GLY A 134 -20.30 23.47 24.21
CA GLY A 134 -21.72 23.36 24.56
C GLY A 134 -22.06 22.68 25.90
N ARG A 135 -21.09 22.21 26.69
CA ARG A 135 -21.35 21.63 28.03
C ARG A 135 -21.36 22.71 29.10
N LYS A 136 -22.55 23.26 29.37
CA LYS A 136 -22.90 23.88 30.65
C LYS A 136 -23.37 22.81 31.64
#